data_AF-A0A3C1PU55-F1
#
_entry.id   AF-A0A3C1PU55-F1
#
_cell.length_a   1.000
_cell.length_b   1.000
_cell.length_c   1.000
_cell.angle_alpha   90.00
_cell.angle_beta   90.00
_cell.angle_gamma   90.00
#
_symmetry.space_group_name_H-M   'P 1'
#
loop_
_entity.id
_entity.type
_entity.pdbx_description
1 polymer ?
#
loop_
_entity_poly.entity_id
_entity_poly.type
_entity_poly.pdbx_seq_one_letter_code
_entity_poly.pdbx_strand_id
1 'polypeptide(L)' 'IGCSGIMVSNHGGRQLDGGRAPFDQLAEIVDAVGDKIEVICEGGIQRGTHVLKALSIGAKACAGG' A
#
# COMPACT_ATOMS: atom_id res chain seq x y z
N ILE A 1 -9.94 -2.29 -16.65
CA ILE A 1 -8.67 -1.78 -17.22
C ILE A 1 -7.51 -2.80 -17.22
N GLY A 2 -7.68 -4.02 -16.70
CA GLY A 2 -6.73 -5.13 -16.97
C GLY A 2 -5.34 -4.98 -16.34
N CYS A 3 -5.22 -4.27 -15.21
CA CYS A 3 -3.94 -4.15 -14.50
C CYS A 3 -3.59 -5.44 -13.76
N SER A 4 -2.28 -5.76 -13.71
CA SER A 4 -1.73 -6.89 -12.95
C SER A 4 -1.38 -6.53 -11.51
N GLY A 5 -1.30 -5.23 -11.21
CA GLY A 5 -0.91 -4.72 -9.90
C GLY A 5 -1.42 -3.32 -9.64
N ILE A 6 -1.45 -2.94 -8.38
CA ILE A 6 -1.77 -1.59 -7.89
C ILE A 6 -0.75 -1.16 -6.83
N MET A 7 -0.50 0.15 -6.78
CA MET A 7 0.28 0.77 -5.71
C MET A 7 -0.67 1.62 -4.85
N VAL A 8 -0.78 1.28 -3.57
CA VAL A 8 -1.53 2.07 -2.59
C VAL A 8 -0.61 3.17 -2.11
N SER A 9 -0.91 4.40 -2.50
CA SER A 9 -0.09 5.59 -2.24
C SER A 9 -0.98 6.83 -2.11
N ASN A 10 -0.57 7.76 -1.25
CA ASN A 10 -1.08 9.13 -1.20
C ASN A 10 -0.02 10.14 -1.68
N HIS A 11 0.97 9.65 -2.43
CA HIS A 11 2.11 10.39 -2.97
C HIS A 11 2.94 11.07 -1.87
N GLY A 12 3.22 10.34 -0.79
CA GLY A 12 3.94 10.87 0.37
C GLY A 12 3.23 12.04 1.06
N GLY A 13 1.90 12.10 0.99
CA GLY A 13 1.08 13.19 1.52
C GLY A 13 1.16 14.49 0.71
N ARG A 14 1.63 14.45 -0.54
CA ARG A 14 1.88 15.65 -1.37
C ARG A 14 0.76 15.96 -2.37
N GLN A 15 -0.31 15.18 -2.38
CA GLN A 15 -1.45 15.37 -3.30
C GLN A 15 -2.69 15.88 -2.56
N LEU A 16 -3.38 15.02 -1.82
CA LEU A 16 -4.54 15.40 -1.01
C LEU A 16 -4.18 15.40 0.48
N ASP A 17 -4.03 16.59 1.04
CA ASP A 17 -3.83 16.76 2.48
C ASP A 17 -5.08 16.35 3.27
N GLY A 18 -4.89 15.77 4.45
CA GLY A 18 -5.96 15.19 5.28
C GLY A 18 -6.54 13.86 4.79
N GLY A 19 -6.03 13.30 3.69
CA GLY A 19 -6.39 11.96 3.22
C GLY A 19 -5.89 10.83 4.14
N ARG A 20 -6.47 9.63 4.01
CA ARG A 20 -6.02 8.42 4.74
C ARG A 20 -4.55 8.12 4.45
N ALA A 21 -3.82 7.63 5.45
CA ALA A 21 -2.51 7.06 5.20
C ALA A 21 -2.64 5.80 4.30
N PRO A 22 -1.65 5.50 3.44
CA PRO A 22 -1.71 4.32 2.59
C PRO A 22 -1.83 3.01 3.37
N PHE A 23 -1.18 2.94 4.54
CA PHE A 23 -1.25 1.77 5.42
C PHE A 23 -2.65 1.54 6.00
N ASP A 24 -3.38 2.61 6.34
CA ASP A 24 -4.69 2.51 7.01
C ASP A 24 -5.81 1.96 6.12
N GLN A 25 -5.61 1.93 4.81
CA GLN A 25 -6.56 1.41 3.82
C GLN A 25 -6.08 0.08 3.20
N LEU A 26 -4.86 -0.35 3.52
CA LEU A 26 -4.22 -1.49 2.86
C LEU A 26 -5.01 -2.79 3.01
N ALA A 27 -5.52 -3.09 4.21
CA ALA A 27 -6.25 -4.33 4.48
C ALA A 27 -7.54 -4.43 3.67
N GLU A 28 -8.31 -3.33 3.60
CA GLU A 28 -9.55 -3.23 2.82
C GLU A 28 -9.29 -3.45 1.33
N ILE A 29 -8.22 -2.85 0.81
CA ILE A 29 -7.84 -2.98 -0.61
C ILE A 29 -7.37 -4.41 -0.93
N VAL A 30 -6.53 -5.00 -0.07
CA VAL A 30 -6.05 -6.38 -0.23
C VAL A 30 -7.24 -7.35 -0.26
N ASP A 31 -8.18 -7.21 0.67
CA ASP A 31 -9.38 -8.05 0.72
C ASP A 31 -10.23 -7.91 -0.56
N ALA A 32 -10.42 -6.67 -1.04
CA ALA A 32 -11.21 -6.40 -2.22
C ALA A 32 -10.61 -7.01 -3.50
N VAL A 33 -9.29 -7.02 -3.65
CA VAL A 33 -8.64 -7.55 -4.86
C VAL A 33 -8.33 -9.04 -4.79
N GLY A 34 -8.16 -9.58 -3.57
CA GLY A 34 -7.73 -10.96 -3.33
C GLY A 34 -6.45 -11.30 -4.08
N ASP A 35 -6.29 -12.57 -4.48
CA ASP A 35 -5.08 -13.05 -5.17
C ASP A 35 -4.99 -12.63 -6.64
N LYS A 36 -5.89 -11.77 -7.13
CA LYS A 36 -5.98 -11.43 -8.56
C LYS A 36 -5.04 -10.32 -8.98
N ILE A 37 -4.63 -9.45 -8.05
CA ILE A 37 -3.86 -8.24 -8.32
C ILE A 37 -2.78 -8.10 -7.26
N GLU A 38 -1.55 -7.85 -7.68
CA GLU A 38 -0.45 -7.58 -6.75
C GLU A 38 -0.62 -6.19 -6.10
N VAL A 39 -0.49 -6.12 -4.77
CA VAL A 39 -0.62 -4.86 -4.03
C VAL A 39 0.74 -4.42 -3.51
N ILE A 40 1.17 -3.20 -3.85
CA ILE A 40 2.38 -2.56 -3.33
C ILE A 40 1.98 -1.44 -2.38
N CYS A 41 2.53 -1.40 -1.17
CA CYS A 41 2.30 -0.30 -0.23
C CYS A 41 3.41 0.75 -0.32
N GLU A 42 3.07 2.02 -0.54
CA GLU A 42 4.01 3.15 -0.58
C GLU A 42 3.53 4.25 0.37
N GLY A 43 4.47 4.92 1.05
CA GLY A 43 4.20 6.02 1.97
C GLY A 43 4.66 5.75 3.40
N GLY A 44 5.64 6.51 3.89
CA GLY A 44 6.08 6.47 5.29
C GLY A 44 6.88 5.22 5.69
N ILE A 45 7.36 4.43 4.74
CA ILE A 45 8.24 3.28 5.00
C ILE A 45 9.64 3.79 5.36
N GLN A 46 10.05 3.60 6.63
CA GLN A 46 11.31 4.14 7.17
C GLN A 46 12.15 3.09 7.91
N ARG A 47 11.55 1.93 8.24
CA ARG A 47 12.18 0.86 9.03
C ARG A 47 11.68 -0.50 8.55
N GLY A 48 12.49 -1.54 8.76
CA GLY A 48 12.13 -2.90 8.37
C GLY A 48 10.82 -3.39 8.99
N THR A 49 10.47 -2.95 10.20
CA THR A 49 9.19 -3.29 10.83
C THR A 49 7.98 -2.67 10.13
N HIS A 50 8.12 -1.57 9.38
CA HIS A 50 7.03 -1.02 8.56
C HIS A 50 6.77 -1.94 7.37
N VAL A 51 7.84 -2.42 6.72
CA VAL A 51 7.77 -3.41 5.64
C VAL A 51 7.12 -4.69 6.16
N LEU A 52 7.58 -5.22 7.29
CA LEU A 52 7.02 -6.43 7.90
C LEU A 52 5.51 -6.31 8.14
N LYS A 53 5.06 -5.16 8.69
CA LYS A 53 3.63 -4.90 8.93
C LYS A 53 2.82 -4.87 7.62
N ALA A 54 3.31 -4.20 6.58
CA ALA A 54 2.60 -4.13 5.31
C ALA A 54 2.51 -5.50 4.63
N LEU A 55 3.59 -6.28 4.65
CA LEU A 55 3.59 -7.66 4.16
C LEU A 55 2.61 -8.54 4.96
N SER A 56 2.55 -8.38 6.28
CA SER A 56 1.61 -9.16 7.12
C SER A 56 0.13 -8.86 6.86
N ILE A 57 -0.18 -7.70 6.28
CA ILE A 57 -1.55 -7.34 5.86
C ILE A 57 -1.88 -7.92 4.47
N GLY A 58 -0.86 -8.29 3.69
CA GLY A 58 -1.02 -8.88 2.35
C GLY A 58 -0.47 -8.05 1.21
N ALA A 59 0.28 -6.97 1.48
CA ALA A 59 1.08 -6.34 0.43
C ALA A 59 2.14 -7.33 -0.10
N LYS A 60 2.40 -7.30 -1.40
CA LYS A 60 3.46 -8.08 -2.05
C LYS A 60 4.84 -7.44 -1.88
N ALA A 61 4.88 -6.11 -1.83
CA ALA A 61 6.09 -5.33 -1.67
C ALA A 61 5.80 -3.97 -1.01
N CYS A 62 6.87 -3.29 -0.61
CA CYS A 62 6.84 -1.89 -0.19
C CYS A 62 7.72 -1.05 -1.11
N ALA A 63 7.33 0.19 -1.37
CA ALA A 63 8.17 1.17 -2.05
C ALA A 63 8.59 2.29 -1.09
N GLY A 64 9.83 2.73 -1.22
CA GLY A 64 10.35 3.94 -0.59
C GLY A 64 10.35 5.10 -1.58
N GLY A 65 10.13 6.32 -1.07
CA GLY A 65 10.24 7.56 -1.83
C GLY A 65 11.65 8.13 -1.88
#